data_AF-N9T509-F1
#
_entry.id   AF-N9T509-F1
#
_cell.length_a   1.000
_cell.length_b   1.000
_cell.length_c   1.000
_cell.angle_alpha   90.00
_cell.angle_beta   90.00
_cell.angle_gamma   90.00
#
_symmetry.space_group_name_H-M   'P 1'
#
loop_
_entity.id
_entity.type
_entity.pdbx_description
1 polymer ?
#
loop_
_entity_poly.entity_id
_entity_poly.type
_entity_poly.pdbx_seq_one_letter_code
_entity_poly.pdbx_strand_id
1 'polypeptide(L)'
;MISKFTTPFSQYLCKDEDGFYNVRLGPKIYLAKLSLNYTPDFDKEFFGGAQDQKFDWYSIRVRDSQDGELRPITTDDLSKTWFKREFKKAVNKQRAIERKALNSQVSRYSANQRTAYHNAQSN
;
A
#
# COMPACT_ATOMS: atom_id res chain seq x y z
N MET A 1 21.92 -17.35 16.47
CA MET A 1 21.91 -17.82 15.06
C MET A 1 21.51 -16.63 14.20
N ILE A 2 22.42 -16.11 13.35
CA ILE A 2 22.15 -14.93 12.52
C ILE A 2 21.31 -15.38 11.32
N SER A 3 20.06 -14.95 11.23
CA SER A 3 19.22 -15.20 10.05
C SER A 3 19.86 -14.52 8.84
N LYS A 4 20.39 -15.31 7.91
CA LYS A 4 20.86 -14.79 6.62
C LYS A 4 19.63 -14.23 5.90
N PHE A 5 19.60 -12.92 5.68
CA PHE A 5 18.54 -12.25 4.94
C PHE A 5 18.75 -12.49 3.44
N THR A 6 18.41 -13.69 2.96
CA THR A 6 18.63 -14.12 1.57
C THR A 6 17.62 -13.51 0.60
N THR A 7 16.54 -12.89 1.10
CA THR A 7 15.53 -12.24 0.28
C THR A 7 15.81 -10.76 0.04
N PRO A 8 15.66 -10.28 -1.20
CA PRO A 8 15.86 -8.88 -1.54
C PRO A 8 14.82 -8.01 -0.82
N PHE A 9 15.26 -6.84 -0.33
CA PHE A 9 14.40 -5.89 0.39
C PHE A 9 13.14 -5.50 -0.41
N SER A 10 13.26 -5.42 -1.73
CA SER A 10 12.16 -5.05 -2.64
C SER A 10 10.99 -6.03 -2.63
N GLN A 11 11.19 -7.28 -2.20
CA GLN A 11 10.14 -8.31 -2.21
C GLN A 11 8.95 -7.94 -1.29
N TYR A 12 9.18 -7.13 -0.26
CA TYR A 12 8.16 -6.70 0.70
C TYR A 12 7.86 -5.21 0.55
N LEU A 13 7.87 -4.71 -0.68
CA LEU A 13 7.49 -3.34 -1.02
C LEU A 13 6.31 -3.30 -2.00
N CYS A 14 5.48 -4.34 -2.01
CA CYS A 14 4.32 -4.48 -2.87
C CYS A 14 3.07 -4.95 -2.10
N LYS A 15 1.92 -4.72 -2.74
CA LYS A 15 0.63 -5.28 -2.34
C LYS A 15 0.60 -6.76 -2.76
N ASP A 16 0.20 -7.64 -1.84
CA ASP A 16 -0.01 -9.05 -2.15
C ASP A 16 -1.38 -9.32 -2.79
N GLU A 17 -1.60 -10.57 -3.19
CA GLU A 17 -2.83 -11.05 -3.83
C GLU A 17 -4.06 -10.91 -2.91
N ASP A 18 -3.87 -10.99 -1.59
CA ASP A 18 -4.91 -10.82 -0.57
C ASP A 18 -5.25 -9.33 -0.29
N GLY A 19 -4.49 -8.43 -0.91
CA GLY A 19 -4.67 -6.99 -0.86
C GLY A 19 -3.99 -6.29 0.32
N PHE A 20 -3.06 -6.94 1.02
CA PHE A 20 -2.23 -6.32 2.05
C PHE A 20 -1.02 -5.64 1.43
N TYR A 21 -0.76 -4.41 1.86
CA TYR A 21 0.52 -3.75 1.63
C TYR A 21 1.55 -4.34 2.60
N ASN A 22 2.56 -4.99 2.02
CA ASN A 22 3.70 -5.52 2.76
C ASN A 22 4.75 -4.42 2.91
N VAL A 23 5.31 -4.28 4.11
CA VAL A 23 6.40 -3.35 4.43
C VAL A 23 7.40 -4.02 5.35
N ARG A 24 8.63 -4.22 4.86
CA ARG A 24 9.74 -4.68 5.72
C ARG A 24 10.42 -3.51 6.42
N LEU A 25 10.40 -3.52 7.75
CA LEU A 25 11.13 -2.56 8.58
C LEU A 25 12.07 -3.33 9.51
N GLY A 26 13.36 -3.39 9.14
CA GLY A 26 14.36 -4.20 9.82
C GLY A 26 14.14 -5.71 9.59
N PRO A 27 14.15 -6.53 10.67
CA PRO A 27 13.96 -7.98 10.54
C PRO A 27 12.49 -8.39 10.36
N LYS A 28 11.54 -7.51 10.71
CA LYS A 28 10.10 -7.79 10.70
C LYS A 28 9.43 -7.29 9.42
N ILE A 29 8.39 -8.00 9.02
CA ILE A 29 7.50 -7.62 7.91
C ILE A 29 6.14 -7.26 8.49
N TYR A 30 5.62 -6.11 8.08
CA TYR A 30 4.34 -5.57 8.54
C TYR A 30 3.37 -5.55 7.37
N LEU A 31 2.14 -5.98 7.62
CA LEU A 31 1.08 -6.13 6.64
C LEU A 31 -0.13 -5.30 7.06
N ALA A 32 -0.60 -4.43 6.18
CA ALA A 32 -1.84 -3.68 6.41
C ALA A 32 -2.74 -3.70 5.18
N LYS A 33 -4.04 -3.86 5.42
CA LYS A 33 -5.06 -3.77 4.39
C LYS A 33 -5.62 -2.35 4.36
N LEU A 34 -5.46 -1.68 3.22
CA LEU A 34 -5.91 -0.31 2.98
C LEU A 34 -6.48 -0.23 1.55
N SER A 35 -7.50 0.59 1.34
CA SER A 35 -7.95 0.91 -0.03
C SER A 35 -7.06 1.99 -0.66
N LEU A 36 -7.43 2.52 -1.83
CA LEU A 36 -6.79 3.70 -2.44
C LEU A 36 -7.45 5.03 -2.03
N ASN A 37 -8.57 4.97 -1.30
CA ASN A 37 -9.35 6.13 -0.84
C ASN A 37 -8.70 6.81 0.37
N TYR A 38 -9.05 8.06 0.66
CA TYR A 38 -8.51 8.71 1.85
C TYR A 38 -8.86 7.91 3.12
N THR A 39 -7.85 7.57 3.92
CA THR A 39 -8.04 6.79 5.16
C THR A 39 -7.72 7.66 6.38
N PRO A 40 -8.72 8.00 7.22
CA PRO A 40 -8.50 8.77 8.46
C PRO A 40 -7.52 8.05 9.40
N ASP A 41 -6.79 8.83 10.21
CA ASP A 41 -5.70 8.39 11.12
C ASP A 41 -4.46 7.78 10.43
N PHE A 42 -4.57 7.40 9.17
CA PHE A 42 -3.45 6.99 8.34
C PHE A 42 -2.90 8.13 7.50
N ASP A 43 -3.75 8.73 6.67
CA ASP A 43 -3.39 9.82 5.76
C ASP A 43 -3.38 11.17 6.47
N LYS A 44 -2.51 12.08 6.01
CA LYS A 44 -2.27 13.38 6.68
C LYS A 44 -3.38 14.38 6.38
N GLU A 45 -3.78 14.50 5.12
CA GLU A 45 -4.68 15.54 4.62
C GLU A 45 -5.71 14.92 3.68
N PHE A 46 -6.94 15.40 3.77
CA PHE A 46 -8.04 15.02 2.89
C PHE A 46 -8.27 16.13 1.85
N PHE A 47 -8.15 15.79 0.57
CA PHE A 47 -8.32 16.73 -0.54
C PHE A 47 -9.66 16.55 -1.27
N GLY A 48 -10.65 15.93 -0.62
CA GLY A 48 -11.92 15.54 -1.22
C GLY A 48 -11.91 14.15 -1.85
N GLY A 49 -13.08 13.66 -2.25
CA GLY A 49 -13.27 12.33 -2.85
C GLY A 49 -13.81 11.28 -1.88
N ALA A 50 -13.66 10.00 -2.25
CA ALA A 50 -14.11 8.89 -1.43
C ALA A 50 -13.24 8.74 -0.18
N GLN A 51 -13.89 8.43 0.94
CA GLN A 51 -13.28 8.21 2.24
C GLN A 51 -13.50 6.76 2.68
N ASP A 52 -12.48 6.17 3.30
CA ASP A 52 -12.51 4.85 3.91
C ASP A 52 -12.76 4.94 5.43
N GLN A 53 -12.98 3.79 6.07
CA GLN A 53 -13.04 3.72 7.52
C GLN A 53 -11.75 4.20 8.16
N LYS A 54 -11.87 4.77 9.36
CA LYS A 54 -10.73 5.16 10.20
C LYS A 54 -9.76 3.98 10.39
N PHE A 55 -8.47 4.23 10.18
CA PHE A 55 -7.45 3.20 10.28
C PHE A 55 -7.21 2.79 11.73
N ASP A 56 -7.35 1.49 12.02
CA ASP A 56 -6.95 0.91 13.29
C ASP A 56 -5.51 0.40 13.20
N TRP A 57 -4.61 0.97 14.01
CA TRP A 57 -3.22 0.53 14.07
C TRP A 57 -3.06 -0.92 14.51
N TYR A 58 -3.99 -1.45 15.30
CA TYR A 58 -3.97 -2.84 15.77
C TYR A 58 -4.46 -3.84 14.72
N SER A 59 -4.99 -3.37 13.58
CA SER A 59 -5.33 -4.23 12.45
C SER A 59 -4.09 -4.72 11.68
N ILE A 60 -2.91 -4.15 11.96
CA ILE A 60 -1.65 -4.55 11.33
C ILE A 60 -1.26 -5.97 11.77
N ARG A 61 -0.87 -6.79 10.79
CA ARG A 61 -0.25 -8.10 11.03
C ARG A 61 1.26 -7.99 10.90
N VAL A 62 1.97 -8.78 11.70
CA VAL A 62 3.43 -8.78 11.76
C VAL A 62 3.92 -10.20 11.55
N ARG A 63 4.98 -10.31 10.74
CA ARG A 63 5.80 -11.51 10.60
C ARG A 63 7.19 -11.20 11.14
N ASP A 64 7.60 -11.89 12.20
CA ASP A 64 8.90 -11.63 12.84
C ASP A 64 10.09 -12.14 12.03
N SER A 65 9.86 -13.10 11.14
CA SER A 65 10.82 -13.63 10.17
C SER A 65 10.11 -13.94 8.86
N GLN A 66 10.85 -14.23 7.79
CA GLN A 66 10.26 -14.53 6.48
C GLN A 66 9.28 -15.72 6.51
N ASP A 67 9.65 -16.76 7.26
CA ASP A 67 8.90 -18.02 7.40
C ASP A 67 8.11 -18.08 8.71
N GLY A 68 8.04 -16.96 9.44
CA GLY A 68 7.33 -16.88 10.71
C GLY A 68 5.81 -16.81 10.53
N GLU A 69 5.09 -17.20 11.59
CA GLU A 69 3.64 -17.05 11.65
C GLU A 69 3.21 -15.58 11.70
N LEU A 70 2.03 -15.30 11.16
CA LEU A 70 1.41 -13.99 11.26
C LEU A 70 0.82 -13.80 12.67
N ARG A 71 1.27 -12.75 13.35
CA ARG A 71 0.69 -12.33 14.63
C ARG A 71 0.11 -10.92 14.56
N PRO A 72 -0.80 -10.55 15.48
CA PRO A 72 -1.17 -9.16 15.67
C PRO A 72 0.05 -8.30 16.05
N ILE A 73 0.03 -7.04 15.62
CA ILE A 73 1.00 -6.05 16.11
C ILE A 73 0.83 -5.86 17.62
N THR A 74 1.95 -5.67 18.32
CA THR A 74 1.95 -5.43 19.76
C THR A 74 2.07 -3.94 20.06
N THR A 75 1.73 -3.54 21.29
CA THR A 75 1.98 -2.18 21.77
C THR A 75 3.46 -1.82 21.74
N ASP A 76 4.37 -2.78 21.99
CA ASP A 76 5.82 -2.57 21.84
C ASP A 76 6.21 -2.20 20.40
N ASP A 77 5.65 -2.88 19.40
CA ASP A 77 5.85 -2.55 17.99
C ASP A 77 5.35 -1.13 17.66
N LEU A 78 4.19 -0.74 18.18
CA LEU A 78 3.61 0.60 17.97
C LEU A 78 4.31 1.72 18.76
N SER A 79 4.94 1.40 19.89
CA SER A 79 5.64 2.37 20.76
C SER A 79 6.92 2.91 20.14
N LYS A 80 7.45 2.23 19.11
CA LYS A 80 8.64 2.65 18.37
C LYS A 80 8.37 3.99 17.68
N THR A 81 9.07 5.04 18.11
CA THR A 81 8.84 6.43 17.67
C THR A 81 8.91 6.63 16.14
N TRP A 82 9.69 5.80 15.46
CA TRP A 82 9.85 5.82 14.00
C TRP A 82 8.81 4.98 13.25
N PHE A 83 8.14 4.02 13.91
CA PHE A 83 7.35 2.99 13.23
C PHE A 83 6.22 3.58 12.39
N LYS A 84 5.31 4.35 13.02
CA LYS A 84 4.14 4.91 12.32
C LYS A 84 4.55 5.78 11.13
N ARG A 85 5.63 6.55 11.27
CA ARG A 85 6.13 7.44 10.21
C ARG A 85 6.67 6.65 9.02
N GLU A 86 7.56 5.69 9.26
CA GLU A 86 8.18 4.92 8.19
C GLU A 86 7.19 3.96 7.52
N PHE A 87 6.30 3.35 8.29
CA PHE A 87 5.23 2.53 7.77
C PHE A 87 4.29 3.32 6.85
N LYS A 88 3.81 4.50 7.29
CA LYS A 88 3.00 5.40 6.45
C LYS A 88 3.70 5.76 5.14
N LYS A 89 4.98 6.15 5.19
CA LYS A 89 5.75 6.52 3.99
C LYS A 89 5.81 5.37 3.00
N ALA A 90 6.12 4.17 3.46
CA ALA A 90 6.25 3.00 2.58
C ALA A 90 4.92 2.65 1.91
N VAL A 91 3.83 2.55 2.69
CA VAL A 91 2.51 2.22 2.16
C VAL A 91 2.01 3.32 1.21
N ASN A 92 2.16 4.60 1.56
CA ASN A 92 1.71 5.68 0.68
C ASN A 92 2.50 5.75 -0.63
N LYS A 93 3.78 5.37 -0.63
CA LYS A 93 4.55 5.21 -1.87
C LYS A 93 3.97 4.10 -2.75
N GLN A 94 3.60 2.95 -2.16
CA GLN A 94 2.95 1.86 -2.89
C GLN A 94 1.59 2.30 -3.46
N ARG A 95 0.74 2.95 -2.65
CA ARG A 95 -0.55 3.51 -3.09
C ARG A 95 -0.39 4.55 -4.19
N ALA A 96 0.64 5.39 -4.14
CA ALA A 96 0.91 6.36 -5.20
C ALA A 96 1.29 5.70 -6.53
N ILE A 97 2.08 4.61 -6.49
CA ILE A 97 2.41 3.81 -7.68
C ILE A 97 1.13 3.16 -8.24
N GLU A 98 0.30 2.57 -7.39
CA GLU A 98 -0.97 1.93 -7.79
C GLU A 98 -1.94 2.95 -8.41
N ARG A 99 -2.11 4.12 -7.80
CA ARG A 99 -2.91 5.23 -8.36
C ARG A 99 -2.39 5.67 -9.73
N LYS A 100 -1.07 5.79 -9.90
CA LYS A 100 -0.47 6.17 -11.18
C LYS A 100 -0.73 5.11 -12.25
N ALA A 101 -0.61 3.82 -11.89
CA ALA A 101 -0.88 2.71 -12.79
C ALA A 101 -2.35 2.72 -13.25
N LEU A 102 -3.30 2.85 -12.33
CA LEU A 102 -4.73 2.95 -12.64
C LEU A 102 -5.06 4.16 -13.54
N ASN A 103 -4.58 5.35 -13.18
CA ASN A 103 -4.83 6.56 -13.97
C ASN A 103 -4.25 6.47 -15.39
N SER A 104 -3.10 5.82 -15.55
CA SER A 104 -2.52 5.58 -16.89
C SER A 104 -3.39 4.68 -17.76
N GLN A 105 -4.05 3.68 -17.16
CA GLN A 105 -4.97 2.79 -17.87
C GLN A 105 -6.26 3.52 -18.26
N VAL A 106 -6.86 4.28 -17.35
CA VAL A 106 -8.07 5.07 -17.62
C VAL A 106 -7.81 6.11 -18.71
N SER A 107 -6.66 6.81 -18.65
CA SER A 107 -6.28 7.79 -19.67
C SER A 107 -6.16 7.15 -21.06
N ARG A 108 -5.53 5.98 -21.17
CA ARG A 108 -5.43 5.23 -22.45
C ARG A 108 -6.81 4.86 -23.00
N TYR A 109 -7.69 4.36 -22.16
CA TYR A 109 -9.06 4.03 -22.55
C TYR A 109 -9.81 5.26 -23.07
N SER A 110 -9.71 6.39 -22.37
CA SER A 110 -10.33 7.65 -22.78
C SER A 110 -9.77 8.19 -24.10
N ALA A 111 -8.47 8.05 -24.35
CA ALA A 111 -7.85 8.48 -25.61
C ALA A 111 -8.36 7.65 -26.79
N ASN A 112 -8.47 6.33 -26.62
CA ASN A 112 -9.03 5.44 -27.65
C ASN A 112 -10.49 5.78 -27.97
N GLN A 113 -11.30 6.12 -26.95
CA GLN A 113 -12.68 6.56 -27.16
C GLN A 113 -12.75 7.86 -27.96
N ARG A 114 -11.88 8.84 -27.68
CA ARG A 114 -11.82 10.11 -28.43
C ARG A 114 -11.45 9.87 -29.90
N THR A 115 -10.45 9.03 -30.16
CA THR A 115 -10.06 8.64 -31.52
C THR A 115 -11.22 7.94 -32.25
N ALA A 116 -11.90 7.00 -31.59
CA ALA A 116 -13.04 6.30 -32.17
C ALA A 116 -14.20 7.25 -32.51
N TYR A 117 -14.52 8.20 -31.64
CA TYR A 117 -15.55 9.21 -31.88
C TYR A 117 -15.22 10.08 -33.10
N HIS A 118 -13.97 10.56 -33.22
CA HIS A 118 -13.55 11.34 -34.39
C HIS A 118 -13.62 10.53 -35.69
N ASN A 119 -13.18 9.27 -35.68
CA ASN A 119 -13.28 8.40 -36.84
C ASN A 119 -14.74 8.12 -37.25
N ALA A 120 -15.67 8.06 -36.30
CA ALA A 120 -17.09 7.88 -36.56
C ALA A 120 -17.79 9.13 -37.12
N GLN A 121 -17.25 10.33 -36.89
CA GLN A 121 -17.77 11.59 -37.44
C GLN A 121 -17.23 11.94 -38.84
N SER A 122 -16.14 11.31 -39.27
CA SER A 122 -15.52 11.53 -40.59
C SER A 122 -15.98 10.53 -41.66
N ASN A 123 -16.96 9.66 -41.35
CA ASN A 123 -17.66 8.79 -42.28
C ASN A 123 -19.09 9.28 -42.49
#